data_AF-A0AAD6V207-F1
#
_entry.id   AF-A0AAD6V207-F1
#
_cell.length_a   1.000
_cell.length_b   1.000
_cell.length_c   1.000
_cell.angle_alpha   90.00
_cell.angle_beta   90.00
_cell.angle_gamma   90.00
#
_symmetry.space_group_name_H-M   'P 1'
#
loop_
_entity.id
_entity.type
_entity.pdbx_description
1 polymer ?
#
loop_
_entity_poly.entity_id
_entity_poly.type
_entity_poly.pdbx_seq_one_letter_code
_entity_poly.pdbx_strand_id
1 'polypeptide(L)' 'LLHLPDDILNAGPLPCYWNYVTERYMGYLVRASKSRKNPYASFARRLREIAQNNAIKLKFHLHDEL' A
#
# COMPACT_ATOMS: atom_id res chain seq x y z
N LEU A 1 20.68 -8.08 -8.13
CA LEU A 1 20.23 -6.74 -8.56
C LEU A 1 20.04 -6.80 -10.07
N LEU A 2 18.85 -6.42 -10.55
CA LEU A 2 18.49 -6.24 -11.96
C LEU A 2 17.93 -7.44 -12.76
N HIS A 3 16.97 -8.19 -12.20
CA HIS A 3 16.02 -8.99 -13.02
C HIS A 3 14.81 -8.16 -13.51
N LEU A 4 14.78 -6.87 -13.15
CA LEU A 4 13.75 -5.93 -13.57
C LEU A 4 13.50 -5.95 -15.10
N PRO A 5 14.51 -6.06 -15.98
CA PRO A 5 14.29 -6.09 -17.43
C PRO A 5 13.53 -7.34 -17.92
N ASP A 6 13.82 -8.51 -17.34
CA ASP A 6 13.18 -9.77 -17.71
C ASP A 6 11.70 -9.79 -17.25
N ASP A 7 11.43 -9.24 -16.07
CA ASP A 7 10.07 -9.08 -15.56
C ASP A 7 9.26 -8.05 -16.36
N ILE A 8 9.90 -6.98 -16.86
CA ILE A 8 9.28 -5.95 -17.72
C ILE A 8 8.79 -6.55 -19.05
N LEU A 9 9.56 -7.46 -19.64
CA LEU A 9 9.21 -8.11 -20.91
C LEU A 9 8.02 -9.07 -20.74
N ASN A 10 7.91 -9.72 -19.57
CA ASN A 10 6.89 -10.73 -19.29
C ASN A 10 5.58 -10.13 -18.74
N ALA A 11 5.64 -8.97 -18.06
CA ALA A 11 4.49 -8.33 -17.39
C ALA A 11 3.67 -7.36 -18.28
N GLY A 12 4.06 -7.17 -19.55
CA GLY A 12 3.45 -6.19 -20.46
C GLY A 12 4.00 -4.76 -20.23
N PRO A 13 3.49 -3.75 -20.97
CA PRO A 13 4.05 -2.40 -20.92
C PRO A 13 4.06 -1.86 -19.50
N LEU A 14 5.28 -1.72 -18.96
CA LEU A 14 5.57 -1.22 -17.61
C LEU A 14 4.75 0.01 -17.21
N PRO A 15 4.47 0.99 -18.11
CA PRO A 15 3.61 2.13 -17.77
C PRO A 15 2.17 1.76 -17.41
N CYS A 16 1.58 0.75 -18.06
CA CYS A 16 0.21 0.33 -17.77
C CYS A 16 0.12 -0.39 -16.42
N TYR A 17 1.07 -1.29 -16.14
CA TYR A 17 1.19 -1.95 -14.84
C TYR A 17 1.47 -0.94 -13.72
N TRP A 18 2.43 -0.04 -13.95
CA TRP A 18 2.76 1.02 -13.00
C TRP A 18 1.58 1.94 -12.78
N ASN A 19 0.86 2.36 -13.82
CA ASN A 19 -0.34 3.19 -13.68
C ASN A 19 -1.39 2.49 -12.81
N TYR A 20 -1.64 1.20 -13.03
CA TYR A 20 -2.59 0.44 -12.22
C TYR A 20 -2.19 0.36 -10.74
N VAL A 21 -0.94 0.00 -10.44
CA VAL A 21 -0.41 -0.06 -9.07
C VAL A 21 -0.43 1.32 -8.41
N THR A 22 -0.03 2.34 -9.16
CA THR A 22 0.02 3.73 -8.68
C THR A 22 -1.37 4.26 -8.40
N GLU A 23 -2.36 4.01 -9.27
CA GLU A 23 -3.74 4.45 -9.11
C GLU A 23 -4.40 3.77 -7.90
N ARG A 24 -4.16 2.46 -7.71
CA ARG A 24 -4.63 1.73 -6.52
C ARG A 24 -4.00 2.29 -5.23
N TYR A 25 -2.71 2.62 -5.28
CA TYR A 25 -2.00 3.24 -4.16
C TYR A 25 -2.48 4.67 -3.88
N MET A 26 -2.69 5.49 -4.91
CA MET A 26 -3.25 6.84 -4.77
C MET A 26 -4.67 6.80 -4.23
N GLY A 27 -5.52 5.88 -4.69
CA GLY A 27 -6.86 5.67 -4.14
C GLY A 27 -6.85 5.25 -2.67
N TYR A 28 -5.86 4.46 -2.27
CA TYR A 28 -5.63 4.15 -0.86
C TYR A 28 -5.21 5.39 -0.06
N LEU A 29 -4.31 6.22 -0.59
CA LEU A 29 -3.86 7.46 0.04
C LEU A 29 -5.00 8.49 0.16
N VAL A 30 -5.80 8.69 -0.88
CA VAL A 30 -6.93 9.64 -0.85
C VAL A 30 -7.90 9.28 0.28
N ARG A 31 -8.21 7.99 0.48
CA ARG A 31 -9.05 7.53 1.61
C ARG A 31 -8.38 7.74 2.97
N ALA A 32 -7.05 7.77 3.02
CA ALA A 32 -6.29 8.03 4.25
C ALA A 32 -6.30 9.52 4.63
N SER A 33 -6.47 10.40 3.66
CA SER A 33 -6.44 11.85 3.82
C SER A 33 -7.76 12.37 4.41
N LYS A 34 -7.99 12.11 5.71
CA LYS A 34 -9.19 12.59 6.43
C LYS A 34 -9.20 14.11 6.65
N SER A 35 -8.06 14.79 6.54
CA SER A 35 -7.95 16.25 6.66
C SER A 35 -7.34 16.86 5.40
N ARG A 36 -8.04 17.83 4.79
CA ARG A 36 -7.52 18.62 3.65
C ARG A 36 -6.41 19.59 4.06
N LYS A 37 -6.41 20.06 5.31
CA LYS A 37 -5.42 21.02 5.81
C LYS A 37 -4.10 20.34 6.16
N ASN A 38 -4.17 19.16 6.80
CA ASN A 38 -3.01 18.39 7.25
C ASN A 38 -3.07 16.93 6.75
N PRO A 39 -2.81 16.69 5.46
CA PRO A 39 -2.89 15.35 4.88
C PRO A 39 -1.84 14.39 5.48
N TYR A 40 -0.60 14.85 5.68
CA TYR A 40 0.49 14.05 6.24
C TYR A 40 0.21 13.52 7.65
N ALA A 41 -0.44 14.32 8.51
CA ALA A 41 -0.84 13.86 9.85
C ALA A 41 -1.90 12.74 9.77
N SER A 42 -2.79 12.82 8.78
CA SER A 42 -3.81 11.78 8.54
C SER A 42 -3.17 10.48 8.03
N PHE A 43 -2.15 10.59 7.18
CA PHE A 43 -1.36 9.44 6.71
C PHE A 43 -0.57 8.78 7.84
N ALA A 44 0.14 9.56 8.65
CA ALA A 44 0.91 9.05 9.78
C ALA A 44 0.01 8.31 10.78
N ARG A 45 -1.18 8.85 11.07
CA ARG A 45 -2.18 8.17 11.91
C ARG A 45 -2.61 6.84 11.30
N ARG A 46 -2.98 6.80 10.01
CA ARG A 46 -3.43 5.57 9.37
C ARG A 46 -2.32 4.51 9.26
N LEU A 47 -1.08 4.93 9.02
CA LEU A 47 0.08 4.04 9.03
C LEU A 47 0.27 3.40 10.41
N ARG A 48 0.13 4.20 11.49
CA ARG A 48 0.18 3.72 12.87
C ARG A 48 -0.94 2.73 13.18
N GLU A 49 -2.17 3.02 12.76
CA GLU A 49 -3.32 2.11 12.94
C GLU A 49 -3.07 0.75 12.27
N ILE A 50 -2.51 0.73 11.05
CA ILE A 50 -2.19 -0.52 10.33
C ILE A 50 -1.06 -1.28 11.01
N ALA A 51 0.01 -0.59 11.42
CA ALA A 51 1.11 -1.23 12.13
C ALA A 51 0.65 -1.86 13.45
N GLN A 52 -0.21 -1.16 14.20
CA GLN A 52 -0.81 -1.69 15.43
C GLN A 52 -1.70 -2.91 15.15
N ASN A 53 -2.55 -2.83 14.12
CA ASN A 53 -3.41 -3.95 13.75
C ASN A 53 -2.60 -5.17 13.30
N ASN A 54 -1.53 -4.97 12.53
CA ASN A 54 -0.61 -6.05 12.15
C ASN A 54 0.12 -6.63 13.36
N ALA A 55 0.56 -5.79 14.31
CA ALA A 55 1.17 -6.26 15.55
C ALA A 55 0.21 -7.12 16.38
N ILE A 56 -1.07 -6.73 16.45
CA ILE A 56 -2.12 -7.51 17.11
C ILE A 56 -2.34 -8.84 16.37
N LYS A 57 -2.50 -8.82 15.04
CA LYS A 57 -2.67 -10.03 14.22
C LYS A 57 -1.52 -11.01 14.41
N LEU A 58 -0.28 -10.52 14.42
CA LEU A 58 0.91 -11.33 14.67
C LEU A 58 0.93 -11.90 16.09
N LYS A 59 0.62 -11.08 17.10
CA LYS A 59 0.63 -11.49 18.51
C LYS A 59 -0.36 -12.62 18.79
N PHE A 60 -1.49 -12.62 18.12
CA PHE A 60 -2.57 -13.59 18.36
C PHE A 60 -2.68 -14.65 17.26
N HIS A 61 -1.74 -14.71 16.31
CA HIS A 61 -1.76 -15.62 15.15
C HIS A 61 -3.09 -15.59 14.35
N LEU A 62 -3.75 -14.44 14.25
CA LEU A 62 -5.01 -14.26 13.49
C LEU A 62 -4.81 -14.28 11.95
N HIS A 63 -3.71 -14.83 11.46
CA HIS A 63 -3.42 -14.87 10.03
C HIS A 63 -4.27 -15.92 9.28
N ASP A 64 -4.83 -16.90 9.98
CA ASP A 64 -5.51 -18.07 9.40
C ASP A 64 -7.05 -17.95 9.29
N GLU A 65 -7.69 -16.97 9.95
CA GLU A 65 -9.16 -16.95 10.14
C GLU A 65 -9.94 -15.89 9.33
N LEU A 66 -9.38 -15.29 8.27
CA LEU A 66 -10.07 -14.25 7.48
C LEU A 66 -10.10 -14.51 5.97
#